data_AF-A0A951TCP2-F1
#
_entry.id   AF-A0A951TCP2-F1
#
_cell.length_a   1.000
_cell.length_b   1.000
_cell.length_c   1.000
_cell.angle_alpha   90.00
_cell.angle_beta   90.00
_cell.angle_gamma   90.00
#
_symmetry.space_group_name_H-M   'P 1'
#
loop_
_entity.id
_entity.type
_entity.pdbx_description
1 polymer ?
#
loop_
_entity_poly.entity_id
_entity_poly.type
_entity_poly.pdbx_seq_one_letter_code
_entity_poly.pdbx_strand_id
1 'polypeptide(L)' 'MYRAVKVVVERHADGYVAYPLGLKGVVIGQGDTYGEALQDIESAIRFHVESFGEEVLDPA' A
#
# COMPACT_ATOMS: atom_id res chain seq x y z
N MET A 1 -3.87 -8.74 -15.74
CA MET A 1 -4.82 -9.24 -14.73
C MET A 1 -4.91 -8.15 -13.66
N TYR A 2 -6.10 -7.67 -13.31
CA TYR A 2 -6.22 -6.64 -12.26
C TYR A 2 -6.46 -7.34 -10.92
N ARG A 3 -5.62 -7.05 -9.92
CA ARG A 3 -5.76 -7.57 -8.56
C ARG A 3 -6.07 -6.44 -7.61
N ALA A 4 -7.17 -6.57 -6.88
CA ALA A 4 -7.54 -5.60 -5.87
C ALA A 4 -6.74 -5.89 -4.59
N VAL A 5 -6.09 -4.87 -4.05
CA VAL A 5 -5.42 -4.91 -2.75
C VAL A 5 -6.24 -4.06 -1.79
N LYS A 6 -6.58 -4.61 -0.62
CA LYS A 6 -7.24 -3.83 0.43
C LYS A 6 -6.20 -2.96 1.12
N VAL A 7 -6.49 -1.67 1.24
CA VAL A 7 -5.62 -0.71 1.92
C VAL A 7 -6.42 -0.05 3.03
N VAL A 8 -5.82 0.02 4.22
CA VAL A 8 -6.33 0.81 5.35
C VAL A 8 -5.63 2.14 5.33
N VAL A 9 -6.38 3.23 5.45
CA VAL A 9 -5.83 4.57 5.60
C VAL A 9 -6.27 5.12 6.95
N GLU A 10 -5.29 5.43 7.78
CA GLU A 10 -5.47 6.03 9.09
C GLU A 10 -5.16 7.52 9.02
N ARG A 11 -6.04 8.33 9.63
CA ARG A 11 -5.79 9.76 9.79
C ARG A 11 -5.20 10.02 11.17
N HIS A 12 -4.06 10.67 11.19
CA HIS A 12 -3.37 11.13 12.39
C HIS A 12 -3.40 12.66 12.47
N ALA A 13 -2.93 13.22 13.58
CA ALA A 13 -2.92 14.68 13.79
C ALA A 13 -1.91 15.40 12.87
N ASP A 14 -0.91 14.66 12.41
CA ASP A 14 0.23 15.05 11.59
C ASP A 14 0.12 14.61 10.13
N GLY A 15 -0.97 13.93 9.73
CA GLY A 15 -1.19 13.52 8.35
C GLY A 15 -1.97 12.22 8.21
N TYR A 16 -1.67 11.46 7.17
CA TYR A 16 -2.30 10.21 6.82
C TYR A 16 -1.24 9.11 6.63
N VAL A 17 -1.56 7.92 7.11
CA VAL A 17 -0.75 6.72 6.96
C VAL A 17 -1.59 5.64 6.30
N ALA A 18 -1.04 4.95 5.31
CA ALA A 18 -1.71 3.91 4.56
C ALA A 18 -0.91 2.60 4.59
N TYR A 19 -1.58 1.46 4.73
CA TYR A 19 -0.93 0.14 4.67
C TYR A 19 -1.84 -0.92 4.03
N PRO A 20 -1.27 -1.85 3.26
CA PRO A 20 -2.01 -2.90 2.58
C PRO A 20 -2.27 -4.09 3.51
N LEU A 21 -3.39 -4.76 3.28
CA LEU A 21 -3.74 -6.04 3.89
C LEU A 21 -3.58 -7.15 2.86
N GLY A 22 -3.03 -8.29 3.28
CA GLY A 22 -2.81 -9.44 2.38
C GLY A 22 -1.61 -9.24 1.44
N LEU A 23 -0.60 -8.48 1.88
CA LEU A 23 0.69 -8.36 1.21
C LEU A 23 1.78 -8.87 2.15
N LYS A 24 2.62 -9.80 1.68
CA LYS A 24 3.78 -10.27 2.43
C LYS A 24 4.89 -9.22 2.39
N GLY A 25 5.35 -8.82 3.57
CA GLY A 25 6.33 -7.74 3.75
C GLY A 25 5.70 -6.53 4.42
N VAL A 26 6.50 -5.48 4.61
CA VAL A 26 6.04 -4.22 5.21
C VAL A 26 6.08 -3.15 4.13
N VAL A 27 4.90 -2.74 3.66
CA VAL A 27 4.72 -1.62 2.73
C VAL A 27 3.83 -0.60 3.43
N ILE A 28 4.30 0.63 3.52
CA ILE A 28 3.62 1.73 4.20
C ILE A 28 3.70 2.94 3.29
N GLY A 29 2.58 3.64 3.12
CA GLY A 29 2.54 4.95 2.47
C GLY A 29 2.19 6.04 3.47
N GLN A 30 2.69 7.26 3.26
CA GLN A 30 2.42 8.41 4.11
C GLN A 30 2.14 9.66 3.28
N GLY A 31 1.43 10.63 3.86
CA GLY A 31 1.24 11.94 3.24
C GLY A 31 0.46 12.89 4.13
N ASP A 32 0.56 14.19 3.84
CA ASP A 32 -0.17 15.23 4.59
C ASP A 32 -1.68 15.17 4.29
N THR A 33 -2.04 14.67 3.11
CA THR A 33 -3.42 14.46 2.67
C THR A 33 -3.74 12.99 2.38
N TYR A 34 -5.04 12.66 2.41
CA TYR A 34 -5.54 11.33 2.05
C TYR A 34 -5.09 10.89 0.64
N GLY A 35 -5.09 11.83 -0.31
CA GLY A 35 -4.70 11.55 -1.69
C GLY A 35 -3.21 11.31 -1.86
N GLU A 36 -2.37 11.95 -1.05
CA GLU A 36 -0.92 11.71 -1.05
C GLU A 36 -0.59 10.35 -0.46
N ALA A 37 -1.16 10.00 0.70
CA ALA A 37 -0.95 8.68 1.30
C ALA A 37 -1.42 7.54 0.38
N LEU A 38 -2.51 7.75 -0.39
CA LEU A 38 -2.97 6.80 -1.40
C LEU A 38 -2.02 6.66 -2.59
N GLN A 39 -1.50 7.76 -3.12
CA GLN A 39 -0.54 7.70 -4.23
C GLN A 39 0.79 7.07 -3.81
N ASP A 40 1.21 7.36 -2.59
CA ASP A 40 2.44 6.83 -2.01
C ASP A 40 2.34 5.31 -1.82
N ILE A 41 1.25 4.82 -1.22
CA ILE A 41 1.06 3.37 -1.05
C ILE A 41 0.84 2.64 -2.37
N GLU A 42 0.18 3.23 -3.37
CA GLU A 42 0.02 2.62 -4.69
C GLU A 42 1.39 2.40 -5.36
N SER A 43 2.26 3.41 -5.31
CA SER A 43 3.61 3.35 -5.85
C SER A 43 4.46 2.31 -5.10
N ALA A 44 4.34 2.26 -3.78
CA ALA A 44 5.07 1.32 -2.95
C ALA A 44 4.63 -0.14 -3.17
N ILE A 45 3.33 -0.41 -3.33
CA ILE A 45 2.81 -1.75 -3.67
C ILE A 45 3.34 -2.18 -5.03
N ARG A 46 3.30 -1.29 -6.03
CA ARG A 46 3.80 -1.58 -7.38
C ARG A 46 5.28 -1.93 -7.35
N PHE A 47 6.10 -1.10 -6.69
CA PHE A 47 7.53 -1.34 -6.55
C PHE A 47 7.83 -2.66 -5.83
N HIS A 48 7.08 -2.99 -4.79
CA HIS A 48 7.24 -4.24 -4.04
C HIS A 48 6.93 -5.47 -4.91
N VAL A 49 5.86 -5.42 -5.71
CA VAL A 49 5.52 -6.51 -6.66
C VAL A 49 6.55 -6.60 -7.79
N GLU A 50 7.04 -5.48 -8.32
CA GLU A 50 8.08 -5.47 -9.35
C GLU A 50 9.43 -6.01 -8.83
N SER A 51 9.75 -5.73 -7.57
CA SER A 51 11.02 -6.15 -6.96
C SER A 51 11.03 -7.61 -6.51
N PHE A 52 9.92 -8.09 -5.96
CA PHE A 52 9.85 -9.42 -5.33
C PHE A 52 8.97 -10.43 -6.10
N GLY A 53 8.26 -9.99 -7.14
CA GLY A 53 7.34 -10.82 -7.92
C GLY A 53 5.95 -10.95 -7.29
N GLU A 54 5.03 -11.59 -8.01
CA GLU A 54 3.61 -11.73 -7.60
C GLU A 54 3.41 -12.63 -6.36
N GLU A 55 4.45 -13.32 -5.90
CA GLU A 55 4.43 -14.20 -4.72
C GLU A 55 4.20 -13.45 -3.40
N VAL A 56 4.42 -12.13 -3.39
CA VAL A 56 4.13 -11.29 -2.22
C VAL A 56 2.64 -11.04 -2.04
N LEU A 57 1.82 -11.26 -3.06
CA LEU A 57 0.38 -11.06 -3.01
C LEU A 57 -0.28 -12.32 -2.43
N ASP A 58 -0.97 -12.18 -1.30
CA ASP A 58 -1.62 -13.30 -0.63
C ASP A 58 -2.68 -13.94 -1.54
N PRO A 59 -2.67 -15.27 -1.74
CA PRO A 59 -3.67 -15.95 -2.58
C PRO A 59 -5.07 -15.71 -2.01
N ALA A 60 -5.89 -14.99 -2.78
CA ALA A 60 -7.26 -14.61 -2.41
C ALA A 60 -8.18 -15.82 -2.22
#